data_AF-A0A2V9D305-F1
#
_entry.id   AF-A0A2V9D305-F1
#
_cell.length_a   1.000
_cell.length_b   1.000
_cell.length_c   1.000
_cell.angle_alpha   90.00
_cell.angle_beta   90.00
_cell.angle_gamma   90.00
#
_symmetry.space_group_name_H-M   'P 1'
#
loop_
_entity.id
_entity.type
_entity.pdbx_description
1 polymer ?
#
loop_
_entity_poly.entity_id
_entity_poly.type
_entity_poly.pdbx_seq_one_letter_code
_entity_poly.pdbx_strand_id
1 'polypeptide(L)'
;MLLCAVLFVNLPAAAQVSQQRLVDMMLDCAMHSDGGIWQPKTLLKDGLLRFTYLHETRNLKPGPYDYKDERRYLYVAFWNPSKADAEFLDFSVDKSGTRDWLTISNSGEISVSRGKLNFEFFQGGEWMREHYLIRVRKLRAAPVQVVAGREIKQTGVLCDSFANPHPEWDPNWQPPRPRK
;
A
#
# COMPACT_ATOMS: atom_id res chain seq x y z
N MET A 1 15.47 6.29 -44.15
CA MET A 1 14.55 5.41 -43.39
C MET A 1 15.19 5.09 -42.06
N LEU A 2 14.74 5.70 -40.96
CA LEU A 2 15.15 5.31 -39.60
C LEU A 2 14.04 4.44 -39.01
N LEU A 3 14.33 3.14 -38.82
CA LEU A 3 13.48 2.26 -38.02
C LEU A 3 13.71 2.57 -36.54
N CYS A 4 12.72 3.17 -35.88
CA CYS A 4 12.63 3.17 -34.41
C CYS A 4 12.32 1.74 -33.94
N ALA A 5 13.33 1.04 -33.43
CA ALA A 5 13.13 -0.21 -32.71
C ALA A 5 12.43 0.09 -31.38
N VAL A 6 11.14 -0.24 -31.31
CA VAL A 6 10.38 -0.25 -30.05
C VAL A 6 10.86 -1.48 -29.27
N LEU A 7 11.76 -1.25 -28.31
CA LEU A 7 12.12 -2.25 -27.31
C LEU A 7 10.92 -2.46 -26.38
N PHE A 8 10.07 -3.43 -26.71
CA PHE A 8 9.11 -3.99 -25.77
C PHE A 8 9.89 -4.77 -24.71
N VAL A 9 10.14 -4.12 -23.57
CA VAL A 9 10.67 -4.78 -22.39
C VAL A 9 9.55 -5.66 -21.83
N ASN A 10 9.47 -6.91 -22.30
CA ASN A 10 8.62 -7.93 -21.71
C ASN A 10 9.17 -8.23 -20.31
N LEU A 11 8.57 -7.61 -19.29
CA LEU A 11 8.74 -8.08 -17.91
C LEU A 11 8.26 -9.54 -17.86
N PRO A 12 8.97 -10.45 -17.16
CA PRO A 12 8.57 -11.85 -17.09
C PRO A 12 7.14 -11.96 -16.51
N ALA A 13 6.28 -12.72 -17.17
CA ALA A 13 4.85 -12.84 -16.82
C ALA A 13 4.61 -13.19 -15.33
N ALA A 14 5.54 -13.93 -14.71
CA ALA A 14 5.50 -14.24 -13.27
C ALA A 14 5.63 -12.99 -12.38
N ALA A 15 6.44 -12.00 -12.77
CA ALA A 15 6.56 -10.74 -12.05
C ALA A 15 5.27 -9.91 -12.16
N GLN A 16 4.68 -9.85 -13.35
CA GLN A 16 3.41 -9.16 -13.58
C GLN A 16 2.25 -9.78 -12.78
N VAL A 17 2.16 -11.12 -12.74
CA VAL A 17 1.15 -11.84 -11.93
C VAL A 17 1.36 -11.61 -10.43
N SER A 18 2.60 -11.61 -9.96
CA SER A 18 2.90 -11.34 -8.54
C SER A 18 2.57 -9.91 -8.13
N GLN A 19 2.77 -8.94 -9.03
CA GLN A 19 2.47 -7.54 -8.81
C GLN A 19 0.96 -7.26 -8.84
N GLN A 20 0.22 -7.87 -9.77
CA GLN A 20 -1.24 -7.73 -9.82
C GLN A 20 -1.89 -8.34 -8.57
N ARG A 21 -1.43 -9.52 -8.13
CA ARG A 21 -1.91 -10.13 -6.87
C ARG A 21 -1.69 -9.20 -5.68
N LEU A 22 -0.54 -8.53 -5.60
CA LEU A 22 -0.27 -7.57 -4.52
C LEU A 22 -1.24 -6.38 -4.55
N VAL A 23 -1.54 -5.85 -5.75
CA VAL A 23 -2.53 -4.79 -5.91
C VAL A 23 -3.91 -5.27 -5.49
N ASP A 24 -4.34 -6.47 -5.93
CA ASP A 24 -5.65 -7.01 -5.58
C ASP A 24 -5.79 -7.20 -4.05
N MET A 25 -4.76 -7.72 -3.38
CA MET A 25 -4.75 -7.87 -1.91
C MET A 25 -4.81 -6.52 -1.19
N MET A 26 -4.07 -5.52 -1.68
CA MET A 26 -4.10 -4.17 -1.13
C MET A 26 -5.48 -3.52 -1.26
N LEU A 27 -6.11 -3.66 -2.43
CA LEU A 27 -7.45 -3.14 -2.67
C LEU A 27 -8.48 -3.85 -1.79
N ASP A 28 -8.34 -5.15 -1.58
CA ASP A 28 -9.18 -5.92 -0.68
C ASP A 28 -9.05 -5.43 0.78
N CYS A 29 -7.82 -5.26 1.28
CA CYS A 29 -7.58 -4.73 2.62
C CYS A 29 -8.12 -3.31 2.82
N ALA A 30 -8.02 -2.46 1.80
CA ALA A 30 -8.49 -1.08 1.85
C ALA A 30 -10.02 -0.93 1.73
N MET A 31 -10.75 -2.01 1.42
CA MET A 31 -12.18 -1.93 1.06
C MET A 31 -13.08 -2.89 1.84
N HIS A 32 -12.63 -4.12 2.11
CA HIS A 32 -13.48 -5.22 2.57
C HIS A 32 -13.13 -5.80 3.94
N SER A 33 -12.14 -5.28 4.67
CA SER A 33 -11.82 -5.86 5.98
C SER A 33 -13.02 -5.75 6.94
N ASP A 34 -13.52 -6.89 7.43
CA ASP A 34 -14.45 -6.97 8.56
C ASP A 34 -13.74 -6.37 9.79
N GLY A 35 -14.02 -5.11 10.08
CA GLY A 35 -13.28 -4.30 11.05
C GLY A 35 -12.96 -2.88 10.56
N GLY A 36 -13.17 -2.61 9.26
CA GLY A 36 -13.05 -1.26 8.70
C GLY A 36 -11.70 -0.62 8.98
N ILE A 37 -10.62 -1.36 8.77
CA ILE A 37 -9.28 -0.88 9.12
C ILE A 37 -8.97 0.43 8.40
N TRP A 38 -9.40 0.55 7.16
CA TRP A 38 -9.42 1.82 6.45
C TRP A 38 -10.44 1.75 5.31
N GLN A 39 -11.25 2.80 5.13
CA GLN A 39 -12.15 2.97 3.99
C GLN A 39 -11.99 4.39 3.47
N PRO A 40 -11.76 4.60 2.16
CA PRO A 40 -11.61 5.93 1.58
C PRO A 40 -12.97 6.62 1.44
N LYS A 41 -13.56 7.00 2.57
CA LYS A 41 -14.92 7.55 2.66
C LYS A 41 -15.09 8.82 1.82
N THR A 42 -14.02 9.58 1.62
CA THR A 42 -14.05 10.84 0.86
C THR A 42 -13.80 10.67 -0.63
N LEU A 43 -13.23 9.54 -1.08
CA LEU A 43 -12.69 9.37 -2.42
C LEU A 43 -13.55 8.46 -3.32
N LEU A 44 -14.52 7.75 -2.76
CA LEU A 44 -15.44 6.87 -3.50
C LEU A 44 -16.78 7.54 -3.86
N LYS A 45 -16.85 8.88 -3.88
CA LYS A 45 -18.11 9.60 -4.13
C LYS A 45 -18.76 9.25 -5.47
N ASP A 46 -17.97 8.89 -6.48
CA ASP A 46 -18.43 8.45 -7.80
C ASP A 46 -18.27 6.93 -8.00
N GLY A 47 -18.00 6.18 -6.93
CA GLY A 47 -17.79 4.73 -6.96
C GLY A 47 -16.47 4.28 -7.60
N LEU A 48 -15.58 5.22 -7.95
CA LEU A 48 -14.28 4.93 -8.55
C LEU A 48 -13.14 5.19 -7.57
N LEU A 49 -12.31 4.19 -7.37
CA LEU A 49 -11.08 4.31 -6.61
C LEU A 49 -9.93 4.65 -7.56
N ARG A 50 -9.26 5.77 -7.29
CA ARG A 50 -8.12 6.26 -8.07
C ARG A 50 -6.88 6.15 -7.21
N PHE A 51 -5.87 5.44 -7.66
CA PHE A 51 -4.71 5.20 -6.82
C PHE A 51 -3.41 5.12 -7.60
N THR A 52 -2.32 5.39 -6.90
CA THR A 52 -0.97 5.06 -7.32
C THR A 52 -0.34 4.23 -6.22
N TYR A 53 0.55 3.31 -6.58
CA TYR A 53 1.28 2.52 -5.61
C TYR A 53 2.76 2.46 -5.95
N LEU A 54 3.56 2.18 -4.92
CA LEU A 54 4.99 1.99 -4.98
C LEU A 54 5.33 0.77 -4.12
N HIS A 55 5.78 -0.30 -4.76
CA HIS A 55 6.27 -1.49 -4.09
C HIS A 55 7.80 -1.44 -4.02
N GLU A 56 8.35 -1.30 -2.81
CA GLU A 56 9.78 -1.35 -2.56
C GLU A 56 10.12 -2.70 -1.91
N THR A 57 10.86 -3.53 -2.64
CA THR A 57 11.44 -4.77 -2.12
C THR A 57 12.76 -4.47 -1.40
N ARG A 58 13.31 -5.47 -0.69
CA ARG A 58 14.60 -5.42 0.00
C ARG A 58 15.63 -4.58 -0.77
N ASN A 59 16.06 -3.47 -0.16
CA ASN A 59 17.14 -2.65 -0.69
C ASN A 59 18.48 -3.14 -0.11
N LEU A 60 19.35 -3.68 -0.95
CA LEU A 60 20.69 -4.13 -0.54
C LEU A 60 21.64 -2.97 -0.23
N LYS A 61 21.28 -1.74 -0.62
CA LYS A 61 22.02 -0.50 -0.36
C LYS A 61 21.03 0.59 0.07
N PRO A 62 20.47 0.51 1.29
CA PRO A 62 19.50 1.49 1.77
C PRO A 62 20.11 2.89 1.78
N GLY A 63 19.36 3.85 1.26
CA GLY A 63 19.66 5.26 1.43
C GLY A 63 19.52 5.70 2.89
N PRO A 64 19.87 6.96 3.20
CA PRO A 64 19.80 7.48 4.57
C PRO A 64 18.39 7.42 5.19
N TYR A 65 17.35 7.41 4.34
CA TYR A 65 15.94 7.41 4.73
C TYR A 65 15.20 6.14 4.25
N ASP A 66 15.89 5.01 4.15
CA ASP A 66 15.27 3.73 3.80
C ASP A 66 15.27 2.80 5.02
N TYR A 67 14.22 1.99 5.16
CA TYR A 67 14.22 0.90 6.14
C TYR A 67 15.39 -0.05 5.88
N LYS A 68 16.01 -0.51 6.97
CA LYS A 68 17.15 -1.44 6.93
C LYS A 68 16.73 -2.90 7.05
N ASP A 69 15.47 -3.16 7.37
CA ASP A 69 14.95 -4.52 7.59
C ASP A 69 14.56 -5.19 6.26
N GLU A 70 14.22 -6.48 6.35
CA GLU A 70 13.89 -7.31 5.18
C GLU A 70 12.41 -7.24 4.79
N ARG A 71 11.63 -6.31 5.37
CA ARG A 71 10.20 -6.19 5.10
C ARG A 71 9.97 -5.66 3.68
N ARG A 72 8.91 -6.13 3.06
CA ARG A 72 8.44 -5.63 1.75
C ARG A 72 7.42 -4.55 2.00
N TYR A 73 7.69 -3.35 1.50
CA TYR A 73 6.87 -2.18 1.73
C TYR A 73 6.05 -1.84 0.50
N LEU A 74 4.77 -1.59 0.70
CA LEU A 74 3.86 -1.13 -0.31
C LEU A 74 3.25 0.19 0.14
N TYR A 75 3.62 1.27 -0.53
CA TYR A 75 3.07 2.60 -0.29
C TYR A 75 1.98 2.87 -1.32
N VAL A 76 0.86 3.42 -0.87
CA VAL A 76 -0.30 3.69 -1.72
C VAL A 76 -0.79 5.11 -1.45
N ALA A 77 -1.19 5.79 -2.52
CA ALA A 77 -1.92 7.04 -2.43
C ALA A 77 -3.23 6.90 -3.20
N PHE A 78 -4.35 7.06 -2.50
CA PHE A 78 -5.68 7.10 -3.07
C PHE A 78 -6.05 8.56 -3.34
N TRP A 79 -6.15 8.93 -4.61
CA TRP A 79 -6.30 10.31 -5.06
C TRP A 79 -7.75 10.73 -5.18
N ASN A 80 -8.00 12.00 -4.87
CA ASN A 80 -9.23 12.66 -5.30
C ASN A 80 -9.23 12.81 -6.84
N PRO A 81 -10.39 13.12 -7.47
CA PRO A 81 -10.48 13.24 -8.94
C PRO A 81 -9.51 14.26 -9.55
N SER A 82 -9.16 15.32 -8.80
CA SER A 82 -8.22 16.35 -9.25
C SER A 82 -6.73 15.98 -9.10
N LYS A 83 -6.42 14.83 -8.47
CA LYS A 83 -5.07 14.42 -8.05
C LYS A 83 -4.36 15.47 -7.16
N ALA A 84 -5.12 16.37 -6.53
CA ALA A 84 -4.60 17.41 -5.65
C ALA A 84 -4.46 16.93 -4.21
N ASP A 85 -5.34 16.05 -3.76
CA ASP A 85 -5.26 15.48 -2.42
C ASP A 85 -5.34 13.96 -2.53
N ALA A 86 -4.70 13.27 -1.59
CA ALA A 86 -4.80 11.83 -1.46
C ALA A 86 -4.78 11.40 -0.01
N GLU A 87 -5.42 10.29 0.26
CA GLU A 87 -5.17 9.54 1.47
C GLU A 87 -4.02 8.55 1.21
N PHE A 88 -3.05 8.48 2.11
CA PHE A 88 -1.82 7.71 2.00
C PHE A 88 -1.82 6.54 2.97
N LEU A 89 -1.40 5.37 2.50
CA LEU A 89 -1.21 4.17 3.29
C LEU A 89 0.19 3.59 3.07
N ASP A 90 0.80 3.13 4.17
CA ASP A 90 2.03 2.35 4.19
C ASP A 90 1.71 0.93 4.68
N PHE A 91 1.90 -0.05 3.82
CA PHE A 91 1.71 -1.46 4.12
C PHE A 91 3.05 -2.17 4.28
N SER A 92 3.20 -2.96 5.34
CA SER A 92 4.18 -4.03 5.38
C SER A 92 3.54 -5.35 4.93
N VAL A 93 4.25 -6.09 4.08
CA VAL A 93 3.79 -7.36 3.52
C VAL A 93 4.57 -8.51 4.14
N ASP A 94 3.93 -9.19 5.09
CA ASP A 94 4.48 -10.37 5.74
C ASP A 94 3.96 -11.65 5.07
N LYS A 95 4.89 -12.57 4.81
CA LYS A 95 4.54 -13.93 4.36
C LYS A 95 4.55 -14.83 5.60
N SER A 96 3.42 -14.90 6.29
CA SER A 96 3.25 -15.78 7.45
C SER A 96 2.46 -17.03 7.05
N GLY A 97 3.11 -18.20 7.08
CA GLY A 97 2.44 -19.49 6.88
C GLY A 97 1.81 -19.69 5.50
N THR A 98 0.49 -19.95 5.46
CA THR A 98 -0.26 -20.35 4.25
C THR A 98 -1.02 -19.20 3.58
N ARG A 99 -1.02 -18.00 4.14
CA ARG A 99 -1.71 -16.81 3.60
C ARG A 99 -0.78 -15.60 3.58
N ASP A 100 -1.02 -14.69 2.64
CA ASP A 100 -0.34 -13.39 2.64
C ASP A 100 -1.01 -12.50 3.69
N TRP A 101 -0.19 -11.75 4.44
CA TRP A 101 -0.65 -10.81 5.45
C TRP A 101 -0.20 -9.39 5.11
N LEU A 102 -1.14 -8.44 5.13
CA LEU A 102 -0.90 -7.03 4.85
C LEU A 102 -1.21 -6.20 6.10
N THR A 103 -0.20 -5.53 6.64
CA THR A 103 -0.33 -4.68 7.81
C THR A 103 -0.24 -3.22 7.43
N ILE A 104 -1.26 -2.42 7.74
CA ILE A 104 -1.17 -0.97 7.64
C ILE A 104 -0.30 -0.46 8.78
N SER A 105 0.96 -0.19 8.45
CA SER A 105 1.97 0.32 9.38
C SER A 105 1.80 1.82 9.64
N ASN A 106 1.29 2.58 8.65
CA ASN A 106 1.03 4.00 8.80
C ASN A 106 -0.08 4.49 7.84
N SER A 107 -0.73 5.59 8.20
CA SER A 107 -1.73 6.28 7.37
C SER A 107 -1.59 7.81 7.49
N GLY A 108 -2.04 8.51 6.46
CA GLY A 108 -2.02 9.97 6.45
C GLY A 108 -2.74 10.60 5.27
N GLU A 109 -2.62 11.91 5.17
CA GLU A 109 -3.14 12.73 4.09
C GLU A 109 -2.02 13.46 3.36
N ILE A 110 -2.11 13.45 2.03
CA ILE A 110 -1.29 14.19 1.09
C ILE A 110 -2.14 15.36 0.59
N SER A 111 -1.72 16.60 0.78
CA SER A 111 -2.39 17.77 0.17
C SER A 111 -1.44 18.63 -0.67
N VAL A 112 -1.74 18.80 -1.96
CA VAL A 112 -1.03 19.72 -2.88
C VAL A 112 -1.30 21.17 -2.50
N SER A 113 -2.56 21.52 -2.23
CA SER A 113 -2.99 22.91 -2.04
C SER A 113 -2.32 23.58 -0.84
N ARG A 114 -1.87 22.79 0.14
CA ARG A 114 -1.21 23.26 1.36
C ARG A 114 0.28 22.94 1.42
N GLY A 115 0.83 22.21 0.44
CA GLY A 115 2.21 21.72 0.46
C GLY A 115 2.55 20.86 1.68
N LYS A 116 1.52 20.27 2.32
CA LYS A 116 1.64 19.58 3.61
C LYS A 116 1.31 18.11 3.44
N LEU A 117 2.17 17.29 4.03
CA LEU A 117 1.84 15.92 4.37
C LEU A 117 1.42 15.91 5.83
N ASN A 118 0.17 15.55 6.08
CA ASN A 118 -0.37 15.40 7.42
C ASN A 118 -0.50 13.91 7.68
N PHE A 119 0.49 13.28 8.31
CA PHE A 119 0.28 11.89 8.72
C PHE A 119 -0.37 11.90 10.09
N GLU A 120 -1.51 11.23 10.19
CA GLU A 120 -2.27 11.15 11.43
C GLU A 120 -1.47 10.38 12.51
N PHE A 121 -0.54 9.52 12.09
CA PHE A 121 0.30 8.69 12.96
C PHE A 121 1.80 8.93 12.74
N PHE A 122 2.22 10.19 12.85
CA PHE A 122 3.63 10.57 12.75
C PHE A 122 4.44 10.20 14.02
N GLN A 123 4.61 8.90 14.29
CA GLN A 123 5.53 8.41 15.31
C GLN A 123 6.88 8.07 14.67
N GLY A 124 7.80 9.04 14.57
CA GLY A 124 9.11 8.77 13.96
C GLY A 124 10.04 9.95 13.69
N GLY A 125 9.63 11.18 14.01
CA GLY A 125 10.49 12.36 13.87
C GLY A 125 10.89 12.71 12.43
N GLU A 126 11.96 13.48 12.27
CA GLU A 126 12.39 14.02 10.96
C GLU A 126 12.75 12.93 9.95
N TRP A 127 13.36 11.82 10.41
CA TRP A 127 13.74 10.71 9.53
C TRP A 127 12.54 10.12 8.79
N MET A 128 11.46 9.83 9.52
CA MET A 128 10.26 9.24 8.93
C MET A 128 9.54 10.23 8.01
N ARG A 129 9.66 11.53 8.30
CA ARG A 129 9.10 12.60 7.44
C ARG A 129 9.80 12.60 6.09
N GLU A 130 11.12 12.59 6.08
CA GLU A 130 11.89 12.55 4.84
C GLU A 130 11.69 11.23 4.09
N HIS A 131 11.63 10.11 4.82
CA HIS A 131 11.30 8.80 4.27
C HIS A 131 10.02 8.87 3.43
N TYR A 132 8.90 9.33 4.01
CA TYR A 132 7.63 9.39 3.29
C TYR A 132 7.58 10.50 2.23
N LEU A 133 8.23 11.65 2.43
CA LEU A 133 8.31 12.70 1.41
C LEU A 133 8.90 12.20 0.10
N ILE A 134 9.96 11.39 0.16
CA ILE A 134 10.58 10.77 -1.01
C ILE A 134 9.59 9.86 -1.73
N ARG A 135 8.86 9.00 -1.00
CA ARG A 135 7.90 8.05 -1.58
C ARG A 135 6.70 8.76 -2.18
N VAL A 136 6.19 9.79 -1.51
CA VAL A 136 5.08 10.62 -2.02
C VAL A 136 5.45 11.28 -3.35
N ARG A 137 6.68 11.77 -3.52
CA ARG A 137 7.13 12.32 -4.82
C ARG A 137 7.07 11.26 -5.93
N LYS A 138 7.50 10.02 -5.65
CA LYS A 138 7.41 8.90 -6.60
C LYS A 138 5.95 8.55 -6.92
N LEU A 139 5.10 8.45 -5.90
CA LEU A 139 3.66 8.17 -6.05
C LEU A 139 2.96 9.24 -6.90
N ARG A 140 3.29 10.51 -6.71
CA ARG A 140 2.74 11.61 -7.53
C ARG A 140 3.12 11.50 -8.99
N ALA A 141 4.36 11.11 -9.28
CA ALA A 141 4.86 10.93 -10.64
C ALA A 141 4.32 9.64 -11.30
N ALA A 142 3.88 8.67 -10.51
CA ALA A 142 3.35 7.41 -11.02
C ALA A 142 2.01 7.60 -11.78
N PRO A 143 1.74 6.73 -12.77
CA PRO A 143 0.47 6.72 -13.49
C PRO A 143 -0.67 6.29 -12.55
N VAL A 144 -1.77 7.05 -12.59
CA VAL A 144 -2.95 6.74 -11.77
C VAL A 144 -3.67 5.53 -12.36
N GLN A 145 -3.94 4.56 -11.50
CA GLN A 145 -4.82 3.44 -11.76
C GLN A 145 -6.23 3.77 -11.29
N VAL A 146 -7.23 3.23 -11.98
CA VAL A 146 -8.65 3.45 -11.68
C VAL A 146 -9.35 2.11 -11.66
N VAL A 147 -10.11 1.84 -10.60
CA VAL A 147 -10.93 0.64 -10.45
C VAL A 147 -12.29 1.03 -9.88
N ALA A 148 -13.36 0.39 -10.35
CA ALA A 148 -14.66 0.57 -9.72
C ALA A 148 -14.69 -0.19 -8.39
N GLY A 149 -15.17 0.43 -7.31
CA GLY A 149 -15.18 -0.19 -5.98
C GLY A 149 -15.89 -1.55 -5.96
N ARG A 150 -16.97 -1.67 -6.75
CA ARG A 150 -17.74 -2.92 -6.93
C ARG A 150 -16.99 -4.06 -7.63
N GLU A 151 -15.89 -3.77 -8.32
CA GLU A 151 -15.09 -4.75 -9.07
C GLU A 151 -13.92 -5.29 -8.23
N ILE A 152 -13.70 -4.73 -7.04
CA ILE A 152 -12.65 -5.17 -6.13
C ILE A 152 -13.09 -6.54 -5.58
N LYS A 153 -12.20 -7.52 -5.72
CA LYS A 153 -12.47 -8.91 -5.33
C LYS A 153 -11.96 -9.16 -3.93
N GLN A 154 -12.66 -10.02 -3.19
CA GLN A 154 -12.12 -10.64 -1.99
C GLN A 154 -11.03 -11.64 -2.38
N THR A 155 -9.83 -11.45 -1.84
CA THR A 155 -8.64 -12.26 -2.11
C THR A 155 -8.36 -13.27 -0.99
N GLY A 156 -8.95 -13.07 0.19
CA GLY A 156 -8.68 -13.89 1.37
C GLY A 156 -7.36 -13.54 2.08
N VAL A 157 -6.75 -12.42 1.71
CA VAL A 157 -5.66 -11.77 2.45
C VAL A 157 -6.14 -11.44 3.86
N LEU A 158 -5.22 -11.52 4.83
CA LEU A 158 -5.47 -11.07 6.19
C LEU A 158 -4.92 -9.66 6.35
N CYS A 159 -5.71 -8.77 6.94
CA CYS A 159 -5.40 -7.35 7.05
C CYS A 159 -5.44 -6.94 8.52
N ASP A 160 -4.41 -6.23 8.98
CA ASP A 160 -4.34 -5.65 10.32
C ASP A 160 -3.79 -4.21 10.26
N SER A 161 -3.81 -3.50 11.39
CA SER A 161 -3.24 -2.16 11.51
C SER A 161 -2.75 -1.90 12.92
N PHE A 162 -2.07 -0.79 13.14
CA PHE A 162 -1.76 -0.30 14.49
C PHE A 162 -2.99 -0.20 15.42
N ALA A 163 -4.21 0.02 14.89
CA ALA A 163 -5.44 0.13 15.68
C ALA A 163 -6.06 -1.24 16.02
N ASN A 164 -5.83 -2.24 15.18
CA ASN A 164 -6.27 -3.62 15.36
C ASN A 164 -5.11 -4.53 14.94
N PRO A 165 -4.06 -4.66 15.78
CA PRO A 165 -2.83 -5.33 15.41
C PRO A 165 -3.04 -6.84 15.27
N HIS A 166 -2.16 -7.49 14.50
CA HIS A 166 -2.21 -8.93 14.29
C HIS A 166 -2.34 -9.66 15.64
N PRO A 167 -3.22 -10.67 15.75
CA PRO A 167 -3.54 -11.26 17.04
C PRO A 167 -2.32 -11.80 17.79
N GLU A 168 -1.30 -12.34 17.12
CA GLU A 168 -0.03 -12.74 17.77
C GLU A 168 0.73 -11.62 18.51
N TRP A 169 0.40 -10.35 18.26
CA TRP A 169 0.91 -9.18 19.00
C TRP A 169 -0.05 -8.73 20.11
N ASP A 170 -1.26 -9.30 20.19
CA ASP A 170 -2.10 -9.26 21.39
C ASP A 170 -1.51 -10.25 22.41
N PRO A 171 -1.06 -9.78 23.59
CA PRO A 171 -0.49 -10.65 24.62
C PRO A 171 -1.48 -11.73 25.11
N ASN A 172 -2.77 -11.63 24.79
CA ASN A 172 -3.81 -12.60 25.16
C ASN A 172 -4.19 -13.56 24.03
N TRP A 173 -3.63 -13.43 22.83
CA TRP A 173 -4.02 -14.30 21.73
C TRP A 173 -3.44 -15.71 21.89
N GLN A 174 -4.29 -16.69 21.63
CA GLN A 174 -3.87 -18.08 21.52
C GLN A 174 -4.02 -18.55 20.06
N PRO A 175 -2.99 -19.22 19.51
CA PRO A 175 -3.09 -19.75 18.16
C PRO A 175 -4.25 -20.75 18.07
N PRO A 176 -4.98 -20.77 16.94
CA PRO A 176 -6.03 -21.75 16.73
C PRO A 176 -5.43 -23.15 16.82
N ARG A 177 -6.00 -24.01 17.68
CA ARG A 177 -5.54 -25.39 17.82
C ARG A 177 -5.70 -26.10 16.46
N PRO A 178 -4.68 -26.85 16.00
CA PRO A 178 -4.81 -27.61 14.77
C PRO A 178 -6.01 -28.54 14.87
N ARG A 179 -6.93 -28.44 13.90
CA ARG A 179 -8.03 -29.40 13.77
C ARG A 179 -7.41 -30.73 13.35
N LYS A 180 -7.64 -31.76 14.17
CA LYS A 180 -7.33 -33.16 13.83
C LYS A 180 -8.28 -33.65 12.75
#